data_AF-R9ITL1-F1
#
_entry.id   AF-R9ITL1-F1
#
_cell.length_a   1.000
_cell.length_b   1.000
_cell.length_c   1.000
_cell.angle_alpha   90.00
_cell.angle_beta   90.00
_cell.angle_gamma   90.00
#
_symmetry.space_group_name_H-M   'P 1'
#
loop_
_entity.id
_entity.type
_entity.pdbx_description
1 polymer ?
#
loop_
_entity_poly.entity_id
_entity_poly.type
_entity_poly.pdbx_seq_one_letter_code
_entity_poly.pdbx_strand_id
1 'polypeptide(L)' 'MENPNLLPYETIVRATSGEPEAVDEVLRHYGKRIRIAVIENGISTGIPRTA' A
#
# COMPACT_ATOMS: atom_id res chain seq x y z
N MET A 1 -11.20 15.93 13.41
CA MET A 1 -10.26 16.26 12.32
C MET A 1 -9.78 14.95 11.74
N GLU A 2 -10.24 14.62 10.54
CA GLU A 2 -9.80 13.42 9.83
C GLU A 2 -8.31 13.56 9.47
N ASN A 3 -7.56 12.47 9.57
CA ASN A 3 -6.14 12.50 9.24
C ASN A 3 -5.98 12.57 7.72
N PRO A 4 -5.47 13.66 7.15
CA PRO A 4 -5.36 13.83 5.70
C PRO A 4 -4.39 12.83 5.05
N ASN A 5 -3.60 12.10 5.85
CA ASN A 5 -2.70 11.06 5.35
C ASN A 5 -3.35 9.69 5.18
N LEU A 6 -4.58 9.50 5.65
CA LEU A 6 -5.30 8.23 5.55
C LEU A 6 -6.43 8.34 4.52
N LEU A 7 -6.65 7.25 3.80
CA LEU A 7 -7.85 7.12 2.97
C LEU A 7 -9.10 7.05 3.86
N PRO A 8 -10.26 7.48 3.35
CA PRO A 8 -11.53 7.30 4.03
C PRO A 8 -11.77 5.83 4.36
N TYR A 9 -12.38 5.58 5.52
CA TYR A 9 -12.69 4.21 5.97
C TYR A 9 -13.54 3.45 4.94
N GLU A 10 -14.50 4.13 4.31
CA GLU A 10 -15.34 3.54 3.25
C GLU A 10 -14.51 3.02 2.06
N THR A 11 -13.45 3.71 1.67
CA THR A 11 -12.56 3.25 0.59
C THR A 11 -11.82 1.98 1.01
N ILE A 12 -11.39 1.88 2.26
CA ILE A 12 -10.77 0.65 2.78
C ILE A 12 -11.78 -0.51 2.78
N VAL A 13 -13.01 -0.28 3.24
CA VAL A 13 -14.07 -1.31 3.25
C VAL A 13 -14.39 -1.78 1.83
N ARG A 14 -14.57 -0.87 0.87
CA ARG A 14 -14.83 -1.22 -0.54
C ARG A 14 -13.68 -2.02 -1.13
N ALA A 15 -12.44 -1.63 -0.85
CA ALA A 15 -11.27 -2.38 -1.30
C ALA A 15 -11.24 -3.81 -0.70
N THR A 16 -11.60 -3.98 0.58
CA THR A 16 -11.68 -5.32 1.20
C THR A 16 -12.81 -6.19 0.65
N SER A 17 -13.86 -5.57 0.10
CA SER A 17 -14.94 -6.27 -0.61
C SER A 17 -14.54 -6.69 -2.04
N GLY A 18 -13.37 -6.27 -2.52
CA GLY A 18 -12.85 -6.62 -3.85
C GLY A 18 -13.22 -5.64 -4.96
N GLU A 19 -13.69 -4.43 -4.64
CA GLU A 19 -13.95 -3.39 -5.64
C GLU A 19 -12.63 -2.94 -6.29
N PRO A 20 -12.45 -3.16 -7.60
CA PRO A 20 -11.16 -2.94 -8.26
C PRO A 20 -10.72 -1.48 -8.21
N GLU A 21 -11.64 -0.52 -8.30
CA GLU A 21 -11.37 0.90 -8.22
C GLU A 21 -10.85 1.29 -6.83
N ALA A 22 -11.49 0.79 -5.77
CA ALA A 22 -11.06 1.04 -4.41
C ALA A 22 -9.71 0.37 -4.09
N VAL A 23 -9.46 -0.82 -4.64
CA VAL A 23 -8.16 -1.51 -4.53
C VAL A 23 -7.06 -0.68 -5.19
N ASP A 24 -7.29 -0.17 -6.42
CA ASP A 24 -6.32 0.68 -7.11
C ASP A 24 -6.03 1.95 -6.32
N GLU A 25 -7.06 2.58 -5.74
CA GLU A 25 -6.89 3.77 -4.91
C GLU A 25 -6.03 3.51 -3.67
N VAL A 26 -6.26 2.40 -2.96
CA VAL A 26 -5.43 1.97 -1.82
C VAL A 26 -3.98 1.72 -2.24
N LEU A 27 -3.77 1.00 -3.33
CA LEU A 27 -2.43 0.69 -3.84
C LEU A 27 -1.70 1.95 -4.34
N ARG A 28 -2.41 2.89 -4.95
CA ARG A 28 -1.85 4.18 -5.40
C ARG A 28 -1.45 5.06 -4.21
N HIS A 29 -2.29 5.13 -3.18
CA HIS A 29 -2.04 5.95 -1.99
C HIS A 29 -0.87 5.41 -1.15
N TYR A 30 -0.84 4.09 -0.93
CA TYR A 30 0.20 3.46 -0.11
C TYR A 30 1.39 2.92 -0.90
N GLY A 31 1.35 2.88 -2.23
CA GLY A 31 2.34 2.22 -3.08
C GLY A 31 3.77 2.71 -2.88
N LYS A 32 3.97 4.01 -2.69
CA LYS A 32 5.29 4.58 -2.35
C LYS A 32 5.81 4.04 -1.02
N ARG A 33 4.94 3.97 -0.01
CA ARG A 33 5.28 3.48 1.33
C ARG A 33 5.55 1.98 1.32
N ILE A 34 4.76 1.21 0.58
CA ILE A 34 4.97 -0.23 0.37
C ILE A 34 6.32 -0.47 -0.30
N ARG A 35 6.65 0.26 -1.37
CA ARG A 35 7.95 0.14 -2.06
C ARG A 35 9.13 0.45 -1.14
N ILE A 36 9.06 1.54 -0.37
CA ILE A 36 10.11 1.92 0.57
C ILE A 36 10.25 0.83 1.65
N ALA A 37 9.14 0.39 2.24
CA ALA A 37 9.14 -0.68 3.23
C ALA A 37 9.71 -1.99 2.64
N VAL A 38 9.42 -2.32 1.39
CA VAL A 38 9.99 -3.49 0.69
C VAL A 38 11.49 -3.31 0.44
N ILE A 39 11.98 -2.10 0.17
CA ILE A 39 13.42 -1.85 0.03
C ILE A 39 14.08 -1.96 1.41
N GLU A 40 13.58 -1.25 2.41
CA GLU A 40 14.15 -1.22 3.77
C GLU A 40 14.11 -2.60 4.44
N ASN A 41 13.00 -3.33 4.32
CA ASN A 41 12.84 -4.67 4.90
C ASN A 41 13.32 -5.78 3.94
N GLY A 42 13.26 -5.62 2.63
CA GLY A 42 13.76 -6.61 1.67
C GLY A 42 15.29 -6.64 1.61
N ILE A 43 15.95 -5.51 1.86
CA ILE A 43 17.39 -5.45 2.12
C ILE A 43 17.75 -6.22 3.40
N SER A 44 16.87 -6.27 4.41
CA SER A 44 17.10 -7.03 5.63
C SER A 44 16.72 -8.52 5.54
N THR A 45 15.82 -8.92 4.64
CA THR A 45 15.42 -10.34 4.46
C THR A 45 16.24 -11.12 3.43
N GLY A 46 17.33 -10.56 2.89
CA GLY A 46 18.30 -11.34 2.10
C GLY A 46 17.77 -11.94 0.80
N ILE A 47 16.69 -11.40 0.22
CA ILE A 47 16.26 -11.79 -1.14
C ILE A 47 17.22 -11.11 -2.12
N PRO A 48 18.13 -11.85 -2.77
CA PRO A 48 19.10 -11.23 -3.67
C PRO A 48 18.37 -10.64 -4.88
N ARG A 49 18.75 -9.43 -5.27
CA ARG A 49 18.40 -8.92 -6.61
C ARG A 49 19.08 -9.85 -7.62
N THR A 50 18.34 -10.79 -8.20
CA THR A 50 18.79 -11.41 -9.46
C THR A 50 18.82 -10.31 -10.51
N ALA A 51 20.05 -10.01 -10.94
CA ALA A 51 20.36 -9.11 -12.04
C ALA A 51 19.97 -9.72 -13.39
#